data_AF-A0A3D2SVX5-F1
#
_entry.id   AF-A0A3D2SVX5-F1
#
_cell.length_a   1.000
_cell.length_b   1.000
_cell.length_c   1.000
_cell.angle_alpha   90.00
_cell.angle_beta   90.00
_cell.angle_gamma   90.00
#
_symmetry.space_group_name_H-M   'P 1'
#
loop_
_entity.id
_entity.type
_entity.pdbx_description
1 polymer ?
#
loop_
_entity_poly.entity_id
_entity_poly.type
_entity_poly.pdbx_seq_one_letter_code
_entity_poly.pdbx_strand_id
1 'polypeptide(L)'
;LVLNAHECASSVLGVLQPIALSAARIVTEANPTRIRQCAAGNCMYWFLDTSKSGRRRWCSMSRCGNRAKAAKHYRHQSEPS
;
A
#
# COMPACT_ATOMS: atom_id res chain seq x y z
N LEU A 1 -24.27 14.66 12.73
CA LEU A 1 -24.36 13.21 13.00
C LEU A 1 -23.17 12.81 13.86
N VAL A 2 -23.32 12.90 15.18
CA VAL A 2 -22.38 12.29 16.11
C VAL A 2 -23.08 11.02 16.57
N LEU A 3 -22.61 9.86 16.10
CA LEU A 3 -23.09 8.59 16.63
C LEU A 3 -22.58 8.49 18.07
N ASN A 4 -23.49 8.22 19.01
CA ASN A 4 -23.22 8.17 20.44
C ASN A 4 -22.03 7.25 20.74
N ALA A 5 -21.04 7.78 21.45
CA ALA A 5 -19.72 7.17 21.66
C ALA A 5 -19.72 5.90 22.53
N HIS A 6 -20.84 5.57 23.20
CA HIS A 6 -20.88 4.50 24.19
C HIS A 6 -21.40 3.14 23.67
N GLU A 7 -22.01 3.08 22.48
CA GLU A 7 -22.52 1.81 21.89
C GLU A 7 -21.76 1.37 20.63
N CYS A 8 -20.86 2.20 20.10
CA CYS A 8 -20.21 1.95 18.80
C CYS A 8 -19.14 0.86 18.87
N ALA A 9 -18.37 0.78 19.97
CA ALA A 9 -17.17 -0.05 20.06
C ALA A 9 -17.42 -1.57 19.97
N SER A 10 -18.63 -2.06 20.26
CA SER A 10 -18.97 -3.50 20.19
C SER A 10 -19.58 -3.92 18.85
N SER A 11 -19.89 -2.97 17.96
CA SER A 11 -20.49 -3.25 16.66
C SER A 11 -19.42 -3.51 15.58
N VAL A 12 -19.74 -4.34 14.59
CA VAL A 12 -18.86 -4.59 13.43
C VAL A 12 -18.47 -3.28 12.72
N LEU A 13 -19.40 -2.33 12.64
CA LEU A 13 -19.14 -1.02 12.05
C LEU A 13 -18.16 -0.18 12.88
N GLY A 14 -18.21 -0.29 14.21
CA GLY A 14 -17.29 0.39 15.11
C GLY A 14 -15.84 -0.03 14.91
N VAL A 15 -15.60 -1.31 14.63
CA VAL A 15 -14.24 -1.82 14.32
C VAL A 15 -13.71 -1.27 12.99
N LEU A 16 -14.59 -1.06 12.01
CA LEU A 16 -14.20 -0.52 10.70
C LEU A 16 -14.01 1.00 10.70
N GLN A 17 -14.64 1.73 11.63
CA GLN A 17 -14.54 3.19 11.73
C GLN A 17 -13.10 3.73 11.68
N PRO A 18 -12.13 3.27 12.51
CA PRO A 18 -10.76 3.80 12.47
C PRO A 18 -10.06 3.50 11.15
N ILE A 19 -10.35 2.37 10.51
CA ILE A 19 -9.78 2.00 9.20
C ILE A 19 -10.32 2.95 8.12
N ALA A 20 -11.64 3.16 8.10
CA ALA A 20 -12.30 4.06 7.16
C ALA A 20 -11.79 5.50 7.34
N LEU A 21 -11.66 5.98 8.57
CA LEU A 21 -11.13 7.31 8.86
C LEU A 21 -9.66 7.46 8.42
N SER A 22 -8.83 6.46 8.67
CA SER A 22 -7.43 6.46 8.22
C SER A 22 -7.33 6.50 6.69
N ALA A 23 -8.13 5.69 5.99
CA ALA A 23 -8.20 5.71 4.53
C ALA A 23 -8.70 7.06 4.00
N ALA A 24 -9.74 7.63 4.60
CA ALA A 24 -10.27 8.94 4.22
C ALA A 24 -9.20 10.03 4.33
N ARG A 25 -8.48 10.09 5.46
CA ARG A 25 -7.37 11.05 5.66
C ARG A 25 -6.31 10.93 4.58
N ILE A 26 -5.91 9.72 4.22
CA ILE A 26 -4.92 9.52 3.13
C ILE A 26 -5.46 10.09 1.82
N VAL A 27 -6.72 9.83 1.48
CA VAL A 27 -7.31 10.30 0.21
C VAL A 27 -7.51 11.81 0.18
N THR A 28 -7.83 12.44 1.32
CA THR A 28 -8.14 13.88 1.38
C THR A 28 -6.93 14.76 1.67
N GLU A 29 -5.92 14.26 2.38
CA GLU A 29 -4.80 15.07 2.89
C GLU A 29 -3.45 14.75 2.20
N ALA A 30 -3.28 13.54 1.65
CA ALA A 30 -2.04 13.22 0.95
C ALA A 30 -2.03 13.78 -0.48
N ASN A 31 -0.82 14.00 -1.02
CA ASN A 31 -0.68 14.31 -2.44
C ASN A 31 -1.15 13.09 -3.28
N PRO A 32 -2.19 13.21 -4.12
CA PRO A 32 -2.74 12.08 -4.89
C PRO A 32 -1.71 11.40 -5.79
N THR A 33 -0.75 12.15 -6.33
CA THR A 33 0.32 11.60 -7.19
C THR A 33 1.27 10.65 -6.45
N ARG A 34 1.24 10.67 -5.12
CA ARG A 34 2.04 9.81 -4.25
C ARG A 34 1.28 8.53 -3.88
N ILE A 35 -0.01 8.41 -4.18
CA ILE A 35 -0.79 7.19 -3.99
C ILE A 35 -0.66 6.35 -5.26
N ARG A 36 0.00 5.20 -5.15
CA ARG A 36 0.44 4.42 -6.31
C ARG A 36 0.07 2.95 -6.16
N GLN A 37 -0.30 2.32 -7.28
CA GLN A 37 -0.38 0.87 -7.35
C GLN A 37 1.02 0.26 -7.38
N CYS A 38 1.20 -0.89 -6.73
CA CYS A 38 2.42 -1.67 -6.79
C CYS A 38 2.76 -2.06 -8.23
N ALA A 39 4.01 -1.83 -8.66
CA ALA A 39 4.47 -2.18 -10.01
C ALA A 39 4.72 -3.69 -10.23
N ALA A 40 4.41 -4.56 -9.26
CA ALA A 40 4.51 -6.00 -9.43
C ALA A 40 3.21 -6.52 -10.06
N GLY A 41 3.32 -7.25 -11.18
CA GLY A 41 2.15 -7.68 -11.98
C GLY A 41 1.14 -8.58 -11.24
N ASN A 42 1.55 -9.21 -10.14
CA ASN A 42 0.69 -10.04 -9.29
C ASN A 42 0.41 -9.42 -7.90
N CYS A 43 0.47 -8.10 -7.78
CA CYS A 43 0.24 -7.40 -6.52
C CYS A 43 -0.84 -6.33 -6.67
N MET A 44 -1.97 -6.51 -5.98
CA MET A 44 -3.11 -5.59 -5.98
C MET A 44 -2.98 -4.42 -5.00
N TYR A 45 -1.86 -4.30 -4.29
CA TYR A 45 -1.73 -3.33 -3.21
C TYR A 45 -1.48 -1.93 -3.75
N TRP A 46 -2.18 -0.96 -3.17
CA TRP A 46 -1.89 0.46 -3.25
C TRP A 46 -1.04 0.89 -2.07
N PHE A 47 -0.22 1.92 -2.26
CA PHE A 47 0.60 2.47 -1.20
C PHE A 47 0.77 3.98 -1.36
N LEU A 48 0.92 4.67 -0.23
CA LEU A 48 1.41 6.05 -0.20
C LEU A 48 2.93 6.03 -0.27
N ASP A 49 3.50 6.70 -1.26
CA ASP A 49 4.95 6.87 -1.38
C ASP A 49 5.42 7.92 -0.36
N THR A 50 5.95 7.46 0.76
CA THR A 50 6.57 8.30 1.80
C THR A 50 8.09 8.46 1.62
N SER A 51 8.67 7.95 0.52
CA SER A 51 10.11 8.05 0.28
C SER A 51 10.53 9.49 0.00
N LYS A 52 11.75 9.86 0.38
CA LYS A 52 12.31 11.19 0.12
C LYS A 52 12.27 11.57 -1.36
N SER A 53 12.53 10.62 -2.26
CA SER A 53 12.58 10.87 -3.71
C SER A 53 11.22 10.81 -4.40
N GLY A 54 10.18 10.24 -3.77
CA GLY A 54 8.87 10.03 -4.40
C GLY A 54 8.90 9.05 -5.59
N ARG A 55 9.89 8.15 -5.62
CA ARG A 55 10.13 7.22 -6.75
C ARG A 55 9.90 5.76 -6.38
N ARG A 56 9.29 5.46 -5.24
CA ARG A 56 9.04 4.08 -4.79
C ARG A 56 8.10 3.38 -5.76
N ARG A 57 8.52 2.23 -6.30
CA ARG A 57 7.73 1.45 -7.28
C ARG A 57 6.94 0.29 -6.68
N TRP A 58 7.24 -0.12 -5.45
CA TRP A 58 6.72 -1.35 -4.85
C TRP A 58 6.09 -1.10 -3.49
N CYS A 59 5.00 -1.80 -3.19
CA CYS A 59 4.29 -1.69 -1.90
C CYS A 59 5.17 -2.06 -0.70
N SER A 60 6.24 -2.83 -0.87
CA SER A 60 7.28 -3.08 0.13
C SER A 60 8.55 -3.58 -0.56
N MET A 61 9.72 -3.18 -0.05
CA MET A 61 11.00 -3.77 -0.46
C MET A 61 11.08 -5.25 -0.06
N SER A 62 10.67 -5.61 1.15
CA SER A 62 10.78 -6.99 1.67
C SER A 62 9.91 -7.99 0.90
N ARG A 63 8.78 -7.56 0.33
CA ARG A 63 7.92 -8.40 -0.53
C ARG A 63 8.21 -8.18 -2.01
N CYS A 64 7.64 -7.13 -2.59
CA CYS A 64 7.59 -6.96 -4.03
C CYS A 64 8.93 -6.51 -4.64
N GLY A 65 9.70 -5.68 -3.93
CA GLY A 65 11.03 -5.26 -4.38
C GLY A 65 12.02 -6.42 -4.47
N ASN A 66 12.08 -7.25 -3.42
CA ASN A 66 12.95 -8.43 -3.38
C ASN A 66 12.56 -9.47 -4.44
N ARG A 67 11.27 -9.77 -4.61
CA ARG A 67 10.81 -10.67 -5.69
C ARG A 67 11.20 -10.16 -7.08
N ALA A 68 11.07 -8.86 -7.33
CA ALA A 68 11.47 -8.29 -8.62
C ALA A 68 13.00 -8.40 -8.86
N LYS A 69 13.81 -8.19 -7.82
CA LYS A 69 15.27 -8.37 -7.88
C LYS A 69 15.64 -9.83 -8.14
N ALA A 70 15.04 -10.77 -7.43
CA ALA A 70 15.27 -12.21 -7.61
C ALA A 70 14.91 -12.65 -9.04
N ALA A 71 13.74 -12.26 -9.54
CA ALA A 71 13.32 -12.57 -10.91
C ALA A 71 14.29 -12.02 -11.96
N LYS A 72 14.84 -10.81 -11.75
CA LYS A 72 15.88 -10.26 -12.63
C LYS A 72 17.17 -11.09 -12.56
N HIS A 73 17.61 -11.46 -11.36
CA HIS A 73 18.83 -12.24 -11.16
C HIS A 73 18.75 -13.63 -11.80
N TYR A 74 17.60 -14.31 -11.71
CA TYR A 74 17.41 -15.60 -12.37
C TYR A 74 17.38 -15.49 -13.89
N ARG A 75 16.72 -14.47 -14.46
CA ARG A 75 16.72 -14.25 -15.91
C ARG A 75 18.13 -14.11 -16.49
N HIS A 76 19.00 -13.34 -15.81
CA HIS A 76 20.39 -13.17 -16.24
C HIS A 76 21.25 -14.42 -16.07
N GLN A 77 20.89 -15.35 -15.18
CA GLN A 77 21.60 -16.64 -15.05
C GLN A 77 21.11 -17.68 -16.06
N SER A 78 19.87 -17.55 -16.54
CA SER A 78 19.26 -18.47 -17.48
C SER A 78 19.47 -18.10 -18.95
N GLU A 79 20.01 -16.92 -19.25
CA GLU A 79 20.46 -16.57 -20.60
C GLU A 79 21.75 -17.35 -20.90
N PRO A 80 21.77 -18.28 -21.88
CA PRO A 80 23.00 -18.92 -22.31
C PRO A 80 23.90 -17.86 -22.94
N SER A 81 25.20 -17.93 -22.64
CA SER A 81 26.24 -17.11 -23.26
C SER A 81 26.22 -17.19 -24.78
#